data_AF-A0A4Q5WMV3-F1
#
_entry.id   AF-A0A4Q5WMV3-F1
#
_cell.length_a   1.000
_cell.length_b   1.000
_cell.length_c   1.000
_cell.angle_alpha   90.00
_cell.angle_beta   90.00
_cell.angle_gamma   90.00
#
_symmetry.space_group_name_H-M   'P 1'
#
loop_
_entity.id
_entity.type
_entity.pdbx_description
1 polymer ?
#
loop_
_entity_poly.entity_id
_entity_poly.type
_entity_poly.pdbx_seq_one_letter_code
_entity_poly.pdbx_strand_id
1 'polypeptide(L)'
;MILSDMLLIAALGVFVIAWWVRPIPGRRWILIASALAAIFVGIYGYNDDRWQDLGGAFVGAVFLIGLGIVVLKNRLTRTDRTGGVPWLSGIPITIGLIATIALIREFPINTLPKPSGQYAVGVRTFEIDDANR
;
A
#
# COMPACT_ATOMS: atom_id res chain seq x y z
N MET A 1 3.95 6.88 13.49
CA MET A 1 4.04 6.86 12.02
C MET A 1 5.33 7.53 11.60
N ILE A 2 6.11 6.92 10.71
CA ILE A 2 7.34 7.53 10.17
C ILE A 2 7.10 8.03 8.74
N LEU A 3 8.15 8.57 8.11
CA LEU A 3 8.09 9.10 6.76
C LEU A 3 7.57 8.09 5.72
N SER A 4 7.99 6.82 5.74
CA SER A 4 7.51 5.79 4.81
C SER A 4 6.01 5.57 4.92
N ASP A 5 5.44 5.48 6.14
CA ASP A 5 3.99 5.36 6.36
C ASP A 5 3.24 6.52 5.69
N MET A 6 3.72 7.74 5.94
CA MET A 6 3.08 8.96 5.46
C MET A 6 3.11 9.03 3.93
N LEU A 7 4.26 8.70 3.33
CA LEU A 7 4.41 8.67 1.87
C LEU A 7 3.56 7.56 1.23
N LEU A 8 3.48 6.39 1.86
CA LEU A 8 2.68 5.27 1.38
C LEU A 8 1.19 5.60 1.39
N ILE A 9 0.69 6.12 2.52
CA ILE A 9 -0.70 6.54 2.67
C ILE A 9 -1.01 7.70 1.71
N ALA A 10 -0.10 8.67 1.56
CA ALA A 10 -0.28 9.76 0.61
C ALA A 10 -0.36 9.24 -0.84
N ALA A 11 0.53 8.34 -1.24
CA ALA A 11 0.52 7.74 -2.57
C ALA A 11 -0.81 7.01 -2.86
N LEU A 12 -1.25 6.14 -1.94
CA LEU A 12 -2.53 5.45 -2.06
C LEU A 12 -3.71 6.43 -2.01
N GLY A 13 -3.65 7.46 -1.18
CA GLY A 13 -4.65 8.52 -1.10
C GLY A 13 -4.81 9.30 -2.40
N VAL A 14 -3.70 9.70 -3.02
CA VAL A 14 -3.69 10.32 -4.35
C VAL A 14 -4.32 9.40 -5.39
N PHE A 15 -4.01 8.10 -5.35
CA PHE A 15 -4.63 7.13 -6.25
C PHE A 15 -6.15 7.09 -6.05
N VAL A 16 -6.63 6.97 -4.81
CA VAL A 16 -8.06 6.91 -4.48
C VAL A 16 -8.77 8.18 -4.94
N ILE A 17 -8.24 9.36 -4.62
CA ILE A 17 -8.81 10.65 -5.02
C ILE A 17 -8.87 10.75 -6.55
N ALA A 18 -7.75 10.48 -7.23
CA ALA A 18 -7.70 10.49 -8.69
C ALA A 18 -8.63 9.43 -9.29
N TRP A 19 -8.89 8.32 -8.59
CA TRP A 19 -9.81 7.30 -9.05
C TRP A 19 -11.26 7.82 -9.07
N TRP A 20 -11.71 8.41 -7.97
CA TRP A 20 -13.06 8.97 -7.83
C TRP A 20 -13.28 10.20 -8.72
N VAL A 21 -12.29 11.08 -8.83
CA VAL A 21 -12.38 12.32 -9.61
C VAL A 21 -11.91 12.08 -11.05
N ARG A 22 -12.83 11.62 -11.91
CA ARG A 22 -12.57 11.39 -13.34
C ARG A 22 -12.11 12.60 -14.16
N PRO A 23 -12.55 13.85 -13.92
CA PRO A 23 -12.22 14.98 -14.80
C PRO A 23 -10.78 15.53 -14.65
N ILE A 24 -9.91 14.90 -13.86
CA ILE A 24 -8.54 15.38 -13.65
C ILE A 24 -7.70 15.29 -14.95
N PRO A 25 -7.03 16.37 -15.39
CA PRO A 25 -6.13 16.32 -16.53
C PRO A 25 -4.94 15.40 -16.23
N GLY A 26 -4.57 14.54 -17.17
CA GLY A 26 -3.47 13.60 -16.98
C GLY A 26 -3.74 12.49 -15.94
N ARG A 27 -5.01 12.28 -15.53
CA ARG A 27 -5.43 11.28 -14.53
C ARG A 27 -4.75 9.91 -14.67
N ARG A 28 -4.60 9.41 -15.90
CA ARG A 28 -3.95 8.12 -16.15
C ARG A 28 -2.52 8.08 -15.59
N TRP A 29 -1.73 9.13 -15.84
CA TRP A 29 -0.36 9.23 -15.37
C TRP A 29 -0.30 9.39 -13.86
N ILE A 30 -1.23 10.16 -13.26
CA ILE A 30 -1.33 10.31 -11.81
C ILE A 30 -1.61 8.95 -11.15
N LEU A 31 -2.54 8.17 -11.68
CA LEU A 31 -2.87 6.84 -11.17
C LEU A 31 -1.68 5.87 -11.29
N ILE A 32 -0.98 5.86 -12.43
CA ILE A 32 0.21 5.02 -12.61
C ILE A 32 1.31 5.43 -11.63
N ALA A 33 1.63 6.73 -11.58
CA ALA A 33 2.71 7.25 -10.75
C ALA A 33 2.44 7.03 -9.26
N SER A 34 1.20 7.26 -8.79
CA SER A 34 0.82 7.02 -7.40
C SER A 34 0.84 5.54 -7.02
N ALA A 35 0.37 4.64 -7.89
CA ALA A 35 0.45 3.21 -7.64
C ALA A 35 1.90 2.70 -7.60
N LEU A 36 2.75 3.15 -8.55
CA LEU A 36 4.17 2.83 -8.54
C LEU A 36 4.88 3.39 -7.30
N ALA A 37 4.58 4.63 -6.91
CA ALA A 37 5.12 5.24 -5.71
C ALA A 37 4.74 4.43 -4.46
N ALA A 38 3.48 4.00 -4.33
CA ALA A 38 3.04 3.14 -3.23
C ALA A 38 3.81 1.81 -3.18
N ILE A 39 4.05 1.18 -4.33
CA ILE A 39 4.84 -0.05 -4.41
C ILE A 39 6.29 0.21 -3.96
N PHE A 40 6.96 1.22 -4.53
CA PHE A 40 8.35 1.52 -4.20
C PHE A 40 8.53 1.94 -2.74
N VAL A 41 7.67 2.81 -2.22
CA VAL A 41 7.71 3.24 -0.81
C VAL A 41 7.41 2.06 0.11
N GLY A 42 6.44 1.22 -0.23
CA GLY A 42 6.11 0.06 0.59
C GLY A 42 7.23 -0.99 0.64
N ILE A 43 7.91 -1.24 -0.49
CA ILE A 43 9.11 -2.10 -0.54
C ILE A 43 10.26 -1.47 0.25
N TYR A 44 10.45 -0.16 0.13
CA TYR A 44 11.47 0.55 0.90
C TYR A 44 11.21 0.44 2.41
N GLY A 45 9.97 0.64 2.84
CA GLY A 45 9.54 0.46 4.24
C GLY A 45 9.76 -0.96 4.74
N TYR A 46 9.45 -1.98 3.93
CA TYR A 46 9.73 -3.37 4.27
C TYR A 46 11.21 -3.63 4.55
N ASN A 47 12.12 -3.05 3.76
CA ASN A 47 13.56 -3.15 3.97
C ASN A 47 14.04 -2.38 5.22
N ASP A 48 13.21 -1.49 5.76
CA ASP A 48 13.42 -0.80 7.03
C ASP A 48 12.67 -1.45 8.19
N ASP A 49 12.53 -2.78 8.14
CA ASP A 49 11.91 -3.65 9.14
C ASP A 49 10.43 -3.35 9.40
N ARG A 50 9.74 -2.72 8.44
CA ARG A 50 8.33 -2.35 8.54
C ARG A 50 7.49 -3.20 7.63
N TRP A 51 7.16 -4.38 8.15
CA TRP A 51 6.40 -5.36 7.40
C TRP A 51 4.99 -4.88 7.02
N GLN A 52 4.40 -3.91 7.74
CA GLN A 52 3.09 -3.33 7.39
C GLN A 52 3.14 -2.58 6.06
N ASP A 53 4.27 -1.96 5.74
CA ASP A 53 4.47 -1.19 4.50
C ASP A 53 4.40 -2.13 3.28
N LEU A 54 4.75 -3.41 3.44
CA LEU A 54 4.54 -4.45 2.42
C LEU A 54 3.05 -4.67 2.10
N GLY A 55 2.18 -4.56 3.11
CA GLY A 55 0.73 -4.62 2.93
C GLY A 55 0.22 -3.49 2.04
N GLY A 56 0.74 -2.27 2.21
CA GLY A 56 0.42 -1.15 1.32
C GLY A 56 1.05 -1.28 -0.08
N ALA A 57 2.24 -1.86 -0.21
CA ALA A 57 2.84 -2.18 -1.52
C ALA A 57 1.94 -3.14 -2.31
N PHE A 58 1.43 -4.18 -1.64
CA PHE A 58 0.48 -5.12 -2.23
C PHE A 58 -0.80 -4.42 -2.70
N VAL A 59 -1.38 -3.54 -1.89
CA VAL A 59 -2.55 -2.73 -2.29
C VAL A 59 -2.25 -1.88 -3.53
N GLY A 60 -1.08 -1.23 -3.58
CA GLY A 60 -0.62 -0.48 -4.75
C GLY A 60 -0.52 -1.33 -6.02
N ALA A 61 -0.02 -2.56 -5.90
CA ALA A 61 0.03 -3.52 -7.02
C ALA A 61 -1.38 -3.91 -7.50
N VAL A 62 -2.31 -4.19 -6.58
CA VAL A 62 -3.72 -4.49 -6.91
C VAL A 62 -4.37 -3.31 -7.62
N PHE A 63 -4.11 -2.09 -7.18
CA PHE A 63 -4.61 -0.87 -7.83
C PHE A 63 -4.07 -0.72 -9.27
N LEU A 64 -2.78 -0.96 -9.46
CA LEU A 64 -2.15 -0.90 -10.79
C LEU A 64 -2.73 -1.95 -11.74
N ILE A 65 -2.92 -3.18 -11.27
CA ILE A 65 -3.57 -4.25 -12.01
C ILE A 65 -5.02 -3.88 -12.36
N GLY A 66 -5.78 -3.38 -11.38
CA GLY A 66 -7.16 -2.92 -11.58
C GLY A 66 -7.26 -1.82 -12.63
N LEU A 67 -6.33 -0.85 -12.61
CA LEU A 67 -6.21 0.17 -13.65
C LEU A 67 -5.94 -0.45 -15.02
N GLY A 68 -4.99 -1.38 -15.11
CA GLY A 68 -4.66 -2.10 -16.35
C GLY A 68 -5.85 -2.84 -16.94
N ILE A 69 -6.62 -3.54 -16.12
CA ILE A 69 -7.86 -4.24 -16.52
C ILE A 69 -8.89 -3.25 -17.07
N VAL A 70 -9.10 -2.11 -16.41
CA VAL A 70 -10.05 -1.08 -16.87
C VAL A 70 -9.61 -0.47 -18.20
N VAL A 71 -8.31 -0.14 -18.34
CA VAL A 71 -7.77 0.40 -19.59
C VAL A 71 -7.90 -0.61 -20.73
N LEU A 72 -7.59 -1.88 -20.49
CA LEU A 72 -7.73 -2.95 -21.48
C LEU A 72 -9.19 -3.16 -21.87
N LYS A 73 -10.09 -3.23 -20.89
CA LYS A 73 -11.53 -3.36 -21.12
C LYS A 73 -12.06 -2.21 -21.99
N ASN A 74 -11.77 -0.96 -21.63
CA ASN A 74 -12.25 0.19 -22.38
C ASN A 74 -11.73 0.19 -23.83
N ARG A 75 -10.48 -0.24 -24.03
CA ARG A 75 -9.90 -0.42 -25.37
C ARG A 75 -10.63 -1.48 -26.18
N LEU A 76 -10.97 -2.62 -25.58
CA LEU A 76 -11.68 -3.73 -26.24
C LEU A 76 -13.14 -3.37 -26.54
N THR A 77 -13.84 -2.74 -25.60
CA THR A 77 -15.26 -2.40 -25.75
C THR A 77 -15.50 -1.09 -26.50
N ARG A 78 -14.43 -0.34 -26.82
CA ARG A 78 -14.49 1.03 -27.41
C ARG A 78 -15.42 1.98 -26.65
N THR A 79 -15.61 1.73 -25.36
CA THR A 79 -16.42 2.57 -24.48
C THR A 79 -15.49 3.42 -23.63
N ASP A 80 -15.25 4.66 -24.06
CA ASP A 80 -14.68 5.65 -23.16
C ASP A 80 -15.79 6.19 -22.28
N ARG A 81 -16.02 5.53 -21.14
CA ARG A 81 -16.89 6.05 -20.07
C ARG A 81 -16.14 7.15 -19.33
N THR A 82 -16.09 8.34 -19.94
CA THR A 82 -15.58 9.56 -19.31
C THR A 82 -16.53 10.12 -18.25
N GLY A 83 -17.82 9.76 -18.30
CA GLY A 83 -18.85 10.19 -17.36
C GLY A 83 -19.15 9.21 -16.21
N GLY A 84 -19.63 9.75 -15.09
CA GLY A 84 -20.20 9.01 -13.96
C GLY A 84 -19.21 8.64 -12.84
N VAL A 85 -19.75 8.44 -11.64
CA VAL A 85 -18.99 8.09 -10.43
C VAL A 85 -18.68 6.58 -10.41
N PRO A 86 -17.43 6.15 -10.20
CA PRO A 86 -17.01 4.74 -10.29
C PRO A 86 -17.38 3.90 -9.04
N TRP A 87 -18.63 3.91 -8.58
CA TRP A 87 -19.02 3.28 -7.31
C TRP A 87 -18.53 1.83 -7.13
N LEU A 88 -18.73 0.97 -8.13
CA LEU A 88 -18.37 -0.45 -8.05
C LEU A 88 -16.86 -0.70 -7.89
N SER A 89 -16.00 0.12 -8.49
CA SER A 89 -14.54 -0.04 -8.38
C SER A 89 -13.92 0.88 -7.33
N GLY A 90 -14.53 2.04 -7.07
CA GLY A 90 -14.05 3.03 -6.11
C GLY A 90 -14.20 2.56 -4.67
N ILE A 91 -15.28 1.85 -4.32
CA ILE A 91 -15.48 1.30 -2.98
C ILE A 91 -14.36 0.32 -2.59
N PRO A 92 -14.08 -0.76 -3.34
CA PRO A 92 -13.00 -1.68 -2.98
C PRO A 92 -11.62 -1.02 -3.00
N ILE A 93 -11.39 -0.04 -3.88
CA ILE A 93 -10.16 0.77 -3.87
C ILE A 93 -10.04 1.59 -2.57
N THR A 94 -11.12 2.22 -2.12
CA THR A 94 -11.13 2.97 -0.86
C THR A 94 -10.92 2.06 0.35
N ILE A 95 -11.54 0.86 0.33
CA ILE A 95 -11.33 -0.17 1.36
C ILE A 95 -9.86 -0.58 1.41
N GLY A 96 -9.19 -0.73 0.26
CA GLY A 96 -7.75 -1.02 0.21
C GLY A 96 -6.91 0.02 0.97
N LEU A 97 -7.17 1.31 0.74
CA LEU A 97 -6.51 2.38 1.49
C LEU A 97 -6.82 2.32 2.99
N ILE A 98 -8.09 2.14 3.37
CA ILE A 98 -8.50 2.03 4.77
C ILE A 98 -7.82 0.84 5.45
N ALA A 99 -7.72 -0.30 4.77
CA ALA A 99 -7.04 -1.49 5.28
C ALA A 99 -5.55 -1.23 5.52
N THR A 100 -4.87 -0.52 4.61
CA THR A 100 -3.47 -0.11 4.83
C THR A 100 -3.32 0.81 6.04
N ILE A 101 -4.20 1.81 6.18
CA ILE A 101 -4.19 2.72 7.34
C ILE A 101 -4.44 1.94 8.64
N ALA A 102 -5.41 1.03 8.64
CA ALA A 102 -5.72 0.20 9.80
C ALA A 102 -4.53 -0.69 10.19
N LEU A 103 -3.86 -1.32 9.22
CA LEU A 103 -2.68 -2.15 9.47
C LEU A 103 -1.55 -1.35 10.15
N ILE A 104 -1.27 -0.14 9.66
CA ILE A 104 -0.23 0.74 10.22
C ILE A 104 -0.62 1.24 11.62
N ARG A 105 -1.91 1.53 11.85
CA ARG A 105 -2.40 2.11 13.11
C ARG A 105 -2.52 1.08 14.23
N GLU A 106 -3.13 -0.06 13.93
CA GLU A 106 -3.47 -1.08 14.94
C GLU A 106 -2.27 -1.97 15.29
N PHE A 107 -1.31 -2.09 14.38
CA PHE A 107 -0.07 -2.83 14.62
C PHE A 107 1.13 -1.90 14.52
N PRO A 108 1.34 -0.94 15.44
CA PRO A 108 2.45 -0.01 15.35
C PRO A 108 3.80 -0.71 15.60
N ILE A 109 4.79 -0.49 14.73
CA ILE A 109 6.19 -0.86 14.98
C ILE A 109 6.94 0.38 15.46
N ASN A 110 7.46 0.28 16.68
CA ASN A 110 8.40 1.26 17.21
C ASN A 110 9.79 0.95 16.67
N THR A 111 10.43 1.95 16.07
CA THR A 111 11.77 1.80 15.50
C THR A 111 12.79 1.68 16.63
N LEU A 112 13.39 0.49 16.76
CA LEU A 112 14.60 0.29 17.53
C LEU A 112 15.81 0.48 16.59
N PRO A 113 16.93 1.03 17.08
CA PRO A 113 18.13 1.14 16.27
C PRO A 113 18.57 -0.25 15.80
N LYS A 114 18.87 -0.38 14.51
CA LYS A 114 19.46 -1.60 13.95
C LYS A 114 20.79 -1.91 14.65
N PRO A 115 21.10 -3.18 14.93
CA PRO A 115 22.40 -3.55 15.49
C PRO A 115 23.54 -3.02 14.60
N SER A 116 24.50 -2.31 15.20
CA SER A 116 25.65 -1.71 14.49
C SER A 116 26.90 -2.60 14.49
N GLY A 117 26.82 -3.78 15.09
CA GLY A 117 27.93 -4.72 15.19
C GLY A 117 28.23 -5.44 13.86
N GLN A 118 29.42 -6.02 13.75
CA GLN A 118 29.85 -6.78 12.57
C GLN A 118 29.04 -8.08 12.35
N TYR A 119 28.43 -8.60 13.41
CA TYR A 119 27.73 -9.88 13.40
C TYR A 119 26.21 -9.69 13.33
N ALA A 120 25.55 -10.55 12.57
CA ALA A 120 24.09 -10.61 12.53
C ALA A 120 23.54 -11.03 13.90
N VAL A 121 22.49 -10.34 14.36
CA VAL A 121 21.80 -10.63 15.62
C VAL A 121 20.55 -11.45 15.33
N GLY A 122 20.46 -12.64 15.93
CA GLY A 122 19.27 -13.49 15.88
C GLY A 122 18.55 -13.52 17.23
N VAL A 123 17.29 -13.93 17.23
CA VAL A 123 16.48 -14.11 18.44
C VAL A 123 15.98 -15.56 18.49
N ARG A 124 16.03 -16.17 19.67
CA ARG A 124 15.40 -17.46 19.95
C ARG A 124 14.62 -17.36 21.25
N THR A 125 13.37 -17.80 21.21
CA THR A 125 12.53 -17.95 22.40
C THR A 125 12.74 -19.34 22.98
N PHE A 126 12.96 -19.42 24.29
CA PHE A 126 13.00 -20.67 25.03
C PHE A 126 11.84 -20.67 26.01
N GLU A 127 11.06 -21.74 25.99
CA GLU A 127 10.03 -22.00 26.98
C GLU A 127 10.57 -23.04 27.95
N ILE A 128 10.49 -22.75 29.24
CA ILE A 128 11.02 -23.59 30.32
C ILE A 128 9.86 -23.87 31.27
N ASP A 129 9.63 -25.17 31.52
CA ASP A 129 8.66 -25.65 32.48
C ASP A 129 9.39 -26.12 33.76
N ASP A 130 8.94 -25.67 34.93
CA ASP A 130 9.50 -26.07 36.22
C ASP A 130 8.67 -27.20 36.80
N ALA A 131 9.08 -28.44 36.54
CA ALA A 131 8.36 -29.64 36.94
C ALA A 131 8.17 -29.81 38.47
N ASN A 132 8.81 -28.97 39.30
CA ASN A 132 8.65 -28.97 40.75
C ASN A 132 7.67 -27.89 41.26
N ARG A 133 7.03 -27.09 40.39
CA ARG A 133 6.04 -26.06 40.76
C ARG A 133 4.82 -26.00 39.86
#